data_AF-A0A348NYL9-F1
#
_entry.id   AF-A0A348NYL9-F1
#
_cell.length_a   1.000
_cell.length_b   1.000
_cell.length_c   1.000
_cell.angle_alpha   90.00
_cell.angle_beta   90.00
_cell.angle_gamma   90.00
#
_symmetry.space_group_name_H-M   'P 1'
#
loop_
_entity.id
_entity.type
_entity.pdbx_description
1 polymer ?
#
loop_
_entity_poly.entity_id
_entity_poly.type
_entity_poly.pdbx_seq_one_letter_code
_entity_poly.pdbx_strand_id
1 'polypeptide(L)'
;YPDVIESVSAKGGPSATIKSHHNVGGLPKEMKLKIVEPLRDLFKDEVRRVGRELGLHDNIVQRHPFPGPGLGVRVIGNITKKKCDILRHADDIYIEEIIREGIYNDIGQAFAVFLPVKTVGVMGDERTYDNVIALRAVRTIDFMTADCYPFTHEFLSRVSTRIINEVRGVNRVVYDISSKPPATIEWE
;
A
#
# COMPACT_ATOMS: atom_id res chain seq x y z
N TYR A 1 4.31 -1.92 -19.55
CA TYR A 1 4.46 -3.28 -20.11
C TYR A 1 4.35 -4.50 -19.15
N PRO A 2 4.20 -4.40 -17.80
CA PRO A 2 3.86 -5.59 -16.99
C PRO A 2 2.47 -6.14 -17.30
N ASP A 3 1.46 -5.26 -17.40
CA ASP A 3 0.06 -5.66 -17.59
C ASP A 3 -0.22 -6.35 -18.95
N VAL A 4 0.55 -6.02 -19.99
CA VAL A 4 0.42 -6.63 -21.35
C VAL A 4 1.12 -7.99 -21.42
N ILE A 5 2.26 -8.17 -20.73
CA ILE A 5 2.94 -9.46 -20.65
C ILE A 5 2.18 -10.43 -19.74
N GLU A 6 1.55 -9.93 -18.67
CA GLU A 6 0.78 -10.75 -17.73
C GLU A 6 -0.60 -11.18 -18.27
N SER A 7 -1.18 -10.43 -19.22
CA SER A 7 -2.46 -10.76 -19.87
C SER A 7 -2.33 -11.69 -21.07
N VAL A 8 -1.15 -11.80 -21.67
CA VAL A 8 -0.88 -12.70 -22.81
C VAL A 8 0.12 -13.76 -22.35
N SER A 9 -0.34 -14.99 -22.09
CA SER A 9 0.53 -16.12 -21.74
C SER A 9 1.60 -16.29 -22.82
N ALA A 10 2.80 -15.75 -22.58
CA ALA A 10 3.84 -15.66 -23.59
C ALA A 10 4.33 -17.05 -24.05
N LYS A 11 3.98 -18.13 -23.36
CA LYS A 11 4.29 -19.52 -23.73
C LYS A 11 3.28 -20.52 -23.16
N GLY A 12 2.03 -20.55 -23.65
CA GLY A 12 1.15 -21.73 -23.71
C GLY A 12 1.01 -22.69 -22.51
N GLY A 13 1.43 -22.32 -21.31
CA GLY A 13 1.37 -23.12 -20.08
C GLY A 13 0.30 -22.57 -19.13
N PRO A 14 -0.15 -23.37 -18.16
CA PRO A 14 -1.20 -22.99 -17.21
C PRO A 14 -0.60 -22.01 -16.20
N SER A 15 -0.37 -20.78 -16.62
CA SER A 15 -0.23 -19.68 -15.67
C SER A 15 -1.63 -19.48 -15.11
N ALA A 16 -1.87 -20.03 -13.91
CA ALA A 16 -3.05 -19.70 -13.15
C ALA A 16 -3.19 -18.18 -13.17
N THR A 17 -4.38 -17.68 -13.47
CA THR A 17 -4.76 -16.26 -13.46
C THR A 17 -4.66 -15.71 -12.04
N ILE A 18 -3.44 -15.67 -11.51
CA ILE A 18 -3.05 -15.13 -10.22
C ILE A 18 -2.87 -13.63 -10.45
N LYS A 19 -3.99 -12.97 -10.76
CA LYS A 19 -4.22 -11.51 -10.73
C LYS A 19 -5.48 -11.17 -11.55
N SER A 20 -6.64 -11.65 -11.10
CA SER A 20 -7.95 -11.16 -11.57
C SER A 20 -8.20 -9.67 -11.26
N HIS A 21 -7.30 -9.03 -10.49
CA HIS A 21 -7.38 -7.64 -10.05
C HIS A 21 -6.57 -6.65 -10.91
N HIS A 22 -5.91 -7.11 -11.98
CA HIS A 22 -5.32 -6.19 -12.95
C HIS A 22 -6.42 -5.75 -13.94
N ASN A 23 -6.67 -4.44 -13.92
CA ASN A 23 -7.62 -3.55 -14.61
C ASN A 23 -8.20 -3.88 -16.01
N VAL A 24 -7.98 -5.07 -16.60
CA VAL A 24 -8.54 -5.47 -17.90
C VAL A 24 -9.55 -6.63 -17.78
N GLY A 25 -9.72 -7.22 -16.59
CA GLY A 25 -10.70 -8.30 -16.34
C GLY A 25 -12.16 -7.84 -16.14
N GLY A 26 -12.44 -6.53 -16.16
CA GLY A 26 -13.73 -5.96 -15.72
C GLY A 26 -14.57 -5.30 -16.81
N LEU A 27 -14.22 -5.41 -18.08
CA LEU A 27 -14.98 -4.75 -19.14
C LEU A 27 -16.33 -5.45 -19.35
N PRO A 28 -17.45 -4.70 -19.44
CA PRO A 28 -18.73 -5.27 -19.79
C PRO A 28 -18.66 -6.02 -21.12
N LYS A 29 -19.36 -7.17 -21.22
CA LYS A 29 -19.43 -7.97 -22.47
C LYS A 29 -19.91 -7.15 -23.67
N GLU A 30 -20.75 -6.15 -23.41
CA GLU A 30 -21.21 -5.19 -24.40
C GLU A 30 -20.76 -3.79 -23.99
N MET A 31 -19.89 -3.19 -24.79
CA MET A 31 -19.38 -1.84 -24.59
C MET A 31 -19.56 -1.04 -25.87
N LYS A 32 -20.15 0.15 -25.75
CA LYS A 32 -20.39 1.07 -26.88
C LYS A 32 -19.20 2.02 -27.14
N LEU A 33 -18.12 1.86 -26.37
CA LEU A 33 -16.95 2.74 -26.37
C LEU A 33 -15.73 1.99 -26.92
N LYS A 34 -14.86 2.71 -27.62
CA LYS A 34 -13.56 2.19 -28.08
C LYS A 34 -12.50 2.41 -26.99
N ILE A 35 -11.60 1.45 -26.83
CA ILE A 35 -10.49 1.53 -25.87
C ILE A 35 -9.26 2.10 -26.57
N VAL A 36 -8.61 3.07 -25.94
CA VAL A 36 -7.34 3.67 -26.40
C VAL A 36 -6.39 3.69 -25.21
N GLU A 37 -5.22 3.07 -25.36
CA GLU A 37 -4.22 2.90 -24.29
C GLU A 37 -2.91 3.64 -24.66
N PRO A 38 -2.84 4.97 -24.50
CA PRO A 38 -1.72 5.78 -25.01
C PRO A 38 -0.37 5.49 -24.32
N LEU A 39 -0.38 4.82 -23.18
CA LEU A 39 0.81 4.51 -22.38
C LEU A 39 1.21 3.03 -22.49
N ARG A 40 0.59 2.26 -23.40
CA ARG A 40 0.74 0.80 -23.49
C ARG A 40 2.18 0.34 -23.64
N ASP A 41 2.95 1.06 -24.46
CA ASP A 41 4.33 0.70 -24.83
C ASP A 41 5.38 1.27 -23.88
N LEU A 42 4.97 1.97 -22.82
CA LEU A 42 5.88 2.62 -21.88
C LEU A 42 6.11 1.78 -20.62
N PHE A 43 7.33 1.86 -20.09
CA PHE A 43 7.67 1.42 -18.73
C PHE A 43 7.35 2.48 -17.68
N LYS A 44 7.35 2.09 -16.40
CA LYS A 44 6.90 2.96 -15.29
C LYS A 44 7.77 4.21 -15.13
N ASP A 45 9.08 4.07 -15.31
CA ASP A 45 10.03 5.18 -15.34
C ASP A 45 9.76 6.13 -16.50
N GLU A 46 9.39 5.62 -17.66
CA GLU A 46 9.07 6.42 -18.85
C GLU A 46 7.74 7.17 -18.69
N VAL A 47 6.72 6.51 -18.14
CA VAL A 47 5.45 7.16 -17.77
C VAL A 47 5.70 8.31 -16.79
N ARG A 48 6.65 8.15 -15.86
CA ARG A 48 7.05 9.23 -14.94
C ARG A 48 7.74 10.38 -15.67
N ARG A 49 8.63 10.10 -16.64
CA ARG A 49 9.28 11.14 -17.46
C ARG A 49 8.23 11.95 -18.25
N VAL A 50 7.31 11.25 -18.93
CA VAL A 50 6.20 11.89 -19.65
C VAL A 50 5.37 12.76 -18.71
N GLY A 51 5.05 12.27 -17.51
CA GLY A 51 4.33 13.05 -16.51
C GLY A 51 5.01 14.38 -16.15
N ARG A 52 6.34 14.40 -16.02
CA ARG A 52 7.11 15.62 -15.76
C ARG A 52 7.12 16.57 -16.95
N GLU A 53 7.28 16.05 -18.16
CA GLU A 53 7.23 16.85 -19.39
C GLU A 53 5.86 17.51 -19.59
N LEU A 54 4.79 16.86 -19.14
CA LEU A 54 3.44 17.42 -19.11
C LEU A 54 3.18 18.41 -17.95
N GLY A 55 4.18 18.67 -17.10
CA GLY A 55 4.08 19.61 -15.99
C GLY A 55 3.37 19.07 -14.74
N LEU A 56 3.24 17.75 -14.58
CA LEU A 56 2.72 17.18 -13.34
C LEU A 56 3.72 17.40 -12.19
N HIS A 57 3.19 17.73 -11.01
CA HIS A 57 4.01 17.86 -9.81
C HIS A 57 4.69 16.53 -9.45
N ASP A 58 5.95 16.61 -9.00
CA ASP A 58 6.76 15.43 -8.67
C ASP A 58 6.13 14.54 -7.58
N ASN A 59 5.39 15.12 -6.64
CA ASN A 59 4.68 14.37 -5.61
C ASN A 59 3.59 13.45 -6.18
N ILE A 60 2.99 13.79 -7.32
CA ILE A 60 2.02 12.94 -8.03
C ILE A 60 2.76 11.86 -8.82
N VAL A 61 3.82 12.25 -9.52
CA VAL A 61 4.62 11.36 -10.38
C VAL A 61 5.31 10.25 -9.57
N GLN A 62 5.80 10.59 -8.38
CA GLN A 62 6.53 9.67 -7.50
C GLN A 62 5.65 8.92 -6.50
N ARG A 63 4.36 9.24 -6.41
CA ARG A 63 3.46 8.61 -5.45
C ARG A 63 3.51 7.09 -5.56
N HIS A 64 3.61 6.42 -4.42
CA HIS A 64 3.51 4.97 -4.33
C HIS A 64 2.22 4.46 -4.97
N PRO A 65 2.21 3.23 -5.52
CA PRO A 65 1.00 2.63 -6.03
C PRO A 65 -0.04 2.50 -4.90
N PHE A 66 -1.31 2.74 -5.26
CA PHE A 66 -2.45 2.60 -4.37
C PHE A 66 -3.45 1.62 -5.00
N PRO A 67 -3.90 0.59 -4.27
CA PRO A 67 -4.75 -0.45 -4.84
C PRO A 67 -6.12 0.10 -5.27
N GLY A 68 -6.73 -0.51 -6.29
CA GLY A 68 -8.05 -0.10 -6.80
C GLY A 68 -9.16 -0.09 -5.72
N PRO A 69 -9.30 -1.14 -4.89
CA PRO A 69 -10.20 -1.14 -3.73
C PRO A 69 -9.79 -0.18 -2.60
N GLY A 70 -8.62 0.45 -2.69
CA GLY A 70 -8.09 1.41 -1.73
C GLY A 70 -7.96 0.85 -0.32
N LEU A 71 -8.48 1.58 0.66
CA LEU A 71 -8.44 1.17 2.08
C LEU A 71 -9.30 -0.07 2.37
N GLY A 72 -10.14 -0.51 1.43
CA GLY A 72 -10.98 -1.69 1.60
C GLY A 72 -10.19 -2.97 1.85
N VAL A 73 -9.00 -3.08 1.25
CA VAL A 73 -8.07 -4.22 1.45
C VAL A 73 -7.05 -3.99 2.58
N ARG A 74 -7.16 -2.85 3.28
CA ARG A 74 -6.27 -2.47 4.40
C ARG A 74 -6.99 -2.40 5.74
N VAL A 75 -8.30 -2.64 5.75
CA VAL A 75 -9.09 -2.83 6.97
C VAL A 75 -9.46 -4.30 7.04
N ILE A 76 -8.74 -5.07 7.84
CA ILE A 76 -8.97 -6.52 7.91
C ILE A 76 -10.36 -6.82 8.47
N GLY A 77 -11.11 -7.64 7.73
CA GLY A 77 -12.49 -8.00 8.04
C GLY A 77 -13.51 -6.91 7.72
N ASN A 78 -14.52 -6.72 8.58
CA ASN A 78 -15.65 -5.83 8.25
C ASN A 78 -15.24 -4.34 8.19
N ILE A 79 -15.51 -3.70 7.06
CA ILE A 79 -15.17 -2.31 6.77
C ILE A 79 -16.25 -1.38 7.33
N THR A 80 -15.85 -0.41 8.17
CA THR A 80 -16.74 0.61 8.69
C THR A 80 -16.09 1.98 8.61
N LYS A 81 -16.90 3.05 8.51
CA LYS A 81 -16.40 4.42 8.48
C LYS A 81 -15.42 4.71 9.62
N LYS A 82 -15.75 4.30 10.84
CA LYS A 82 -14.89 4.49 12.02
C LYS A 82 -13.50 3.84 11.85
N LYS A 83 -13.44 2.62 11.33
CA LYS A 83 -12.16 1.94 11.10
C LYS A 83 -11.36 2.60 9.99
N CYS A 84 -12.02 3.03 8.91
CA CYS A 84 -11.38 3.79 7.83
C CYS A 84 -10.86 5.14 8.33
N ASP A 85 -11.58 5.84 9.21
CA ASP A 85 -11.14 7.12 9.78
C ASP A 85 -9.87 6.94 10.63
N ILE A 86 -9.83 5.90 11.48
CA ILE A 86 -8.63 5.53 12.26
C ILE A 86 -7.46 5.21 11.34
N LEU A 87 -7.69 4.35 10.34
CA LEU A 87 -6.65 3.93 9.40
C LEU A 87 -6.09 5.11 8.61
N ARG A 88 -6.94 6.02 8.11
CA ARG A 88 -6.51 7.21 7.37
C ARG A 88 -5.57 8.08 8.20
N HIS A 89 -5.88 8.29 9.47
CA HIS A 89 -5.03 9.11 10.35
C HIS A 89 -3.69 8.43 10.64
N ALA A 90 -3.70 7.12 10.90
CA ALA A 90 -2.47 6.37 11.13
C ALA A 90 -1.57 6.29 9.88
N ASP A 91 -2.17 6.10 8.70
CA ASP A 91 -1.47 6.07 7.41
C ASP A 91 -0.86 7.45 7.09
N ASP A 92 -1.59 8.53 7.33
CA ASP A 92 -1.11 9.91 7.12
C ASP A 92 0.14 10.21 7.96
N ILE A 93 0.11 9.91 9.26
CA ILE A 93 1.28 10.06 10.15
C ILE A 93 2.47 9.23 9.64
N TYR A 94 2.23 7.99 9.24
CA TYR A 94 3.29 7.10 8.78
C TYR A 94 3.95 7.61 7.50
N ILE A 95 3.15 8.01 6.50
CA ILE A 95 3.65 8.56 5.25
C ILE A 95 4.33 9.92 5.47
N GLU A 96 3.79 10.77 6.34
CA GLU A 96 4.42 12.04 6.73
C GLU A 96 5.83 11.82 7.29
N GLU A 97 5.99 10.89 8.23
CA GLU A 97 7.30 10.57 8.83
C GLU A 97 8.28 9.98 7.79
N ILE A 98 7.82 9.13 6.87
CA ILE A 98 8.64 8.60 5.77
C ILE A 98 9.13 9.75 4.86
N ILE A 99 8.24 10.69 4.52
CA ILE A 99 8.60 11.85 3.69
C ILE A 99 9.57 12.76 4.43
N ARG A 100 9.34 13.00 5.72
CA ARG A 100 10.19 13.84 6.58
C ARG A 100 11.61 13.27 6.72
N GLU A 101 11.73 11.95 6.79
CA GLU A 101 13.03 11.26 6.82
C GLU A 101 13.73 11.24 5.43
N GLY A 102 13.05 11.63 4.36
CA GLY A 102 13.62 11.73 3.01
C GLY A 102 13.74 10.39 2.26
N ILE A 103 13.21 9.30 2.84
CA ILE A 103 13.37 7.92 2.34
C ILE A 103 12.18 7.43 1.51
N TYR A 104 11.20 8.29 1.22
CA TYR A 104 9.98 7.92 0.47
C TYR A 104 10.28 7.28 -0.89
N ASN A 105 11.29 7.80 -1.60
CA ASN A 105 11.66 7.31 -2.94
C ASN A 105 12.48 6.01 -2.91
N ASP A 106 13.04 5.63 -1.75
CA ASP A 106 13.79 4.38 -1.58
C ASP A 106 12.87 3.19 -1.28
N ILE A 107 11.60 3.49 -0.96
CA ILE A 107 10.55 2.52 -0.65
C ILE A 107 9.69 2.31 -1.90
N GLY A 108 9.44 1.05 -2.26
CA GLY A 108 8.57 0.71 -3.39
C GLY A 108 7.09 0.99 -3.09
N GLN A 109 6.66 0.65 -1.87
CA GLN A 109 5.33 0.95 -1.35
C GLN A 109 5.35 0.92 0.18
N ALA A 110 4.71 1.90 0.83
CA ALA A 110 4.45 1.92 2.27
C ALA A 110 2.99 2.25 2.57
N PHE A 111 2.45 1.66 3.63
CA PHE A 111 1.10 1.93 4.13
C PHE A 111 0.85 1.32 5.51
N ALA A 112 -0.20 1.78 6.18
CA ALA A 112 -0.76 1.18 7.37
C ALA A 112 -1.89 0.19 7.05
N VAL A 113 -2.12 -0.78 7.94
CA VAL A 113 -3.20 -1.76 7.93
C VAL A 113 -3.89 -1.77 9.30
N PHE A 114 -5.21 -1.74 9.31
CA PHE A 114 -6.02 -1.84 10.52
C PHE A 114 -6.30 -3.30 10.86
N LEU A 115 -5.92 -3.74 12.06
CA LEU A 115 -6.21 -5.08 12.55
C LEU A 115 -7.34 -5.03 13.59
N PRO A 116 -8.42 -5.84 13.42
CA PRO A 116 -9.54 -5.91 14.35
C PRO A 116 -9.21 -6.71 15.63
N VAL A 117 -7.97 -6.61 16.12
CA VAL A 117 -7.51 -7.22 17.36
C VAL A 117 -7.51 -6.16 18.45
N LYS A 118 -8.17 -6.47 19.57
CA LYS A 118 -8.13 -5.62 20.76
C LYS A 118 -6.96 -6.00 21.65
N THR A 119 -6.20 -5.01 22.10
CA THR A 119 -5.09 -5.23 23.02
C THR A 119 -5.18 -4.32 24.23
N VAL A 120 -4.63 -4.78 25.34
CA VAL A 120 -4.52 -3.94 26.55
C VAL A 120 -3.43 -2.91 26.33
N GLY A 121 -3.73 -1.67 26.67
CA GLY A 121 -2.79 -0.57 26.78
C GLY A 121 -3.00 0.18 28.09
N VAL A 122 -2.08 1.08 28.38
CA VAL A 122 -2.22 2.06 29.47
C VAL A 122 -2.02 3.43 28.82
N MET A 123 -3.03 4.28 28.91
CA MET A 123 -2.97 5.65 28.43
C MET A 123 -3.39 6.58 29.57
N GLY A 124 -2.46 7.42 30.04
CA GLY A 124 -2.61 8.10 31.33
C GLY A 124 -2.62 7.08 32.48
N ASP A 125 -3.59 7.21 33.39
CA ASP A 125 -3.77 6.30 34.53
C ASP A 125 -4.84 5.22 34.29
N GLU A 126 -5.39 5.12 33.08
CA GLU A 126 -6.47 4.19 32.74
C GLU A 126 -6.03 3.07 31.80
N ARG A 127 -6.66 1.89 31.98
CA ARG A 127 -6.49 0.76 31.07
C ARG A 127 -7.35 0.96 29.82
N THR A 128 -6.77 0.72 28.66
CA THR A 128 -7.45 0.84 27.37
C THR A 128 -7.51 -0.50 26.64
N TYR A 129 -8.56 -0.69 25.85
CA TYR A 129 -8.77 -1.88 25.00
C TYR A 129 -9.00 -1.44 23.55
N ASP A 130 -7.90 -1.07 22.89
CA ASP A 130 -7.91 -0.45 21.57
C ASP A 130 -7.27 -1.33 20.49
N ASN A 131 -7.33 -0.83 19.26
CA ASN A 131 -6.98 -1.61 18.07
C ASN A 131 -5.48 -1.59 17.80
N VAL A 132 -5.04 -2.50 16.93
CA VAL A 132 -3.65 -2.57 16.45
C VAL A 132 -3.56 -2.00 15.03
N ILE A 133 -2.52 -1.21 14.79
CA ILE A 133 -2.10 -0.81 13.44
C ILE A 133 -0.86 -1.61 13.07
N ALA A 134 -0.88 -2.25 11.90
CA ALA A 134 0.33 -2.82 11.30
C ALA A 134 0.89 -1.84 10.26
N LEU A 135 2.19 -1.60 10.34
CA LEU A 135 2.93 -0.82 9.36
C LEU A 135 3.56 -1.77 8.36
N ARG A 136 3.42 -1.46 7.07
CA ARG A 136 4.02 -2.20 5.97
C ARG A 136 4.87 -1.27 5.13
N ALA A 137 6.09 -1.67 4.82
CA ALA A 137 6.87 -1.07 3.75
C ALA A 137 7.71 -2.14 3.06
N VAL A 138 7.85 -2.03 1.75
CA VAL A 138 8.61 -2.99 0.96
C VAL A 138 9.55 -2.29 -0.01
N ARG A 139 10.69 -2.94 -0.25
CA ARG A 139 11.58 -2.63 -1.37
C ARG A 139 11.40 -3.68 -2.45
N THR A 140 11.20 -3.25 -3.68
CA THR A 140 10.96 -4.14 -4.82
C THR A 140 11.36 -3.47 -6.13
N ILE A 141 11.71 -4.29 -7.12
CA ILE A 141 12.01 -3.83 -8.48
C ILE A 141 10.76 -3.96 -9.38
N ASP A 142 10.00 -5.05 -9.24
CA ASP A 142 8.92 -5.45 -10.15
C ASP A 142 7.62 -5.86 -9.45
N PHE A 143 7.54 -5.75 -8.12
CA PHE A 143 6.44 -6.20 -7.27
C PHE A 143 6.16 -7.72 -7.32
N MET A 144 6.98 -8.52 -8.01
CA MET A 144 6.89 -9.99 -8.03
C MET A 144 7.59 -10.60 -6.83
N THR A 145 8.76 -10.06 -6.47
CA THR A 145 9.44 -10.30 -5.20
C THR A 145 9.59 -8.99 -4.43
N ALA A 146 9.53 -9.04 -3.11
CA ALA A 146 9.66 -7.83 -2.30
C ALA A 146 10.21 -8.16 -0.91
N ASP A 147 11.19 -7.38 -0.47
CA ASP A 147 11.73 -7.47 0.90
C ASP A 147 11.07 -6.42 1.77
N CYS A 148 10.88 -6.75 3.07
CA CYS A 148 10.47 -5.74 4.04
C CYS A 148 11.51 -4.61 4.10
N TYR A 149 11.05 -3.36 4.18
CA TYR A 149 11.98 -2.24 4.25
C TYR A 149 12.68 -2.22 5.62
N PRO A 150 14.02 -2.14 5.69
CA PRO A 150 14.74 -2.28 6.94
C PRO A 150 14.80 -0.95 7.71
N PHE A 151 13.66 -0.48 8.23
CA PHE A 151 13.66 0.72 9.09
C PHE A 151 14.51 0.50 10.34
N THR A 152 15.13 1.58 10.82
CA THR A 152 15.75 1.57 12.14
C THR A 152 14.69 1.45 13.22
N HIS A 153 15.04 0.82 14.35
CA HIS A 153 14.15 0.79 15.52
C HIS A 153 13.80 2.19 16.02
N GLU A 154 14.70 3.16 15.87
CA GLU A 154 14.45 4.57 16.22
C GLU A 154 13.31 5.17 15.40
N PHE A 155 13.34 4.99 14.07
CA PHE A 155 12.27 5.45 13.19
C PHE A 155 10.93 4.80 13.56
N LEU A 156 10.91 3.47 13.70
CA LEU A 156 9.70 2.72 14.05
C LEU A 156 9.14 3.14 15.43
N SER A 157 10.01 3.38 16.41
CA SER A 157 9.63 3.84 17.75
C SER A 157 8.98 5.23 17.70
N ARG A 158 9.54 6.15 16.92
CA ARG A 158 9.00 7.50 16.74
C ARG A 158 7.62 7.47 16.07
N VAL A 159 7.48 6.75 14.96
CA VAL A 159 6.20 6.59 14.25
C VAL A 159 5.15 5.92 15.15
N SER A 160 5.53 4.83 15.83
CA SER A 160 4.65 4.13 16.78
C SER A 160 4.13 5.06 17.87
N THR A 161 5.04 5.86 18.46
CA THR A 161 4.70 6.83 19.51
C THR A 161 3.71 7.88 19.00
N ARG A 162 3.96 8.46 17.81
CA ARG A 162 3.03 9.42 17.18
C ARG A 162 1.66 8.82 16.94
N ILE A 163 1.59 7.64 16.31
CA ILE A 163 0.31 6.96 16.03
C ILE A 163 -0.47 6.70 17.32
N ILE A 164 0.18 6.16 18.36
CA ILE A 164 -0.50 5.84 19.63
C ILE A 164 -1.03 7.11 20.33
N ASN A 165 -0.26 8.21 20.29
CA ASN A 165 -0.63 9.44 20.99
C ASN A 165 -1.65 10.29 20.21
N GLU A 166 -1.58 10.30 18.88
CA GLU A 166 -2.39 11.17 18.02
C GLU A 166 -3.67 10.47 17.50
N VAL A 167 -3.67 9.14 17.38
CA VAL A 167 -4.78 8.38 16.79
C VAL A 167 -5.64 7.70 17.87
N ARG A 168 -6.73 8.35 18.27
CA ARG A 168 -7.70 7.78 19.21
C ARG A 168 -8.26 6.44 18.72
N GLY A 169 -8.19 5.42 19.57
CA GLY A 169 -8.66 4.08 19.26
C GLY A 169 -7.56 3.12 18.77
N VAL A 170 -6.29 3.52 18.87
CA VAL A 170 -5.11 2.70 18.65
C VAL A 170 -4.26 2.73 19.91
N ASN A 171 -3.78 1.57 20.36
CA ASN A 171 -2.86 1.50 21.50
C ASN A 171 -1.68 0.56 21.27
N ARG A 172 -1.53 0.07 20.04
CA ARG A 172 -0.44 -0.82 19.66
C ARG A 172 -0.14 -0.67 18.18
N VAL A 173 1.14 -0.63 17.87
CA VAL A 173 1.65 -0.62 16.50
C VAL A 173 2.62 -1.79 16.34
N VAL A 174 2.56 -2.45 15.19
CA VAL A 174 3.47 -3.54 14.81
C VAL A 174 4.05 -3.25 13.42
N TYR A 175 5.16 -3.90 13.07
CA TYR A 175 5.78 -3.78 11.76
C TYR A 175 5.87 -5.14 11.07
N ASP A 176 5.50 -5.20 9.80
CA ASP A 176 5.53 -6.43 9.01
C ASP A 176 6.91 -6.70 8.41
N ILE A 177 7.59 -7.70 8.97
CA ILE A 177 8.93 -8.14 8.58
C ILE A 177 8.92 -9.31 7.59
N SER A 178 7.77 -9.65 6.99
CA SER A 178 7.63 -10.78 6.07
C SER A 178 7.99 -10.38 4.64
N SER A 179 8.90 -11.10 3.98
CA SER A 179 9.15 -10.92 2.54
C SER A 179 8.05 -11.58 1.68
N LYS A 180 7.96 -11.14 0.42
CA LYS A 180 7.20 -11.78 -0.65
C LYS A 180 8.17 -12.54 -1.56
N PRO A 181 8.08 -13.87 -1.67
CA PRO A 181 7.27 -14.82 -0.87
C PRO A 181 7.85 -15.04 0.56
N PRO A 182 7.08 -15.63 1.52
CA PRO A 182 5.78 -16.30 1.37
C PRO A 182 4.57 -15.39 1.50
N ALA A 183 4.73 -14.16 2.00
CA ALA A 183 3.64 -13.21 2.15
C ALA A 183 3.32 -12.50 0.82
N THR A 184 2.30 -11.66 0.83
CA THR A 184 2.01 -10.66 -0.20
C THR A 184 2.37 -9.26 0.29
N ILE A 185 2.23 -8.24 -0.57
CA ILE A 185 2.48 -6.85 -0.18
C ILE A 185 1.30 -6.33 0.63
N GLU A 186 0.10 -6.34 0.04
CA GLU A 186 -1.17 -6.10 0.73
C GLU A 186 -1.54 -7.33 1.59
N TRP A 187 -2.36 -7.11 2.60
CA TRP A 187 -2.79 -8.14 3.56
C TRP A 187 -4.10 -8.84 3.17
N GLU A 188 -4.88 -8.27 2.25
CA GLU A 188 -6.09 -8.84 1.62
C GLU A 188 -6.15 -8.51 0.12
#